data_AF-A0A9N9A6L5-F1
#
_entry.id   AF-A0A9N9A6L5-F1
#
_cell.length_a   1.000
_cell.length_b   1.000
_cell.length_c   1.000
_cell.angle_alpha   90.00
_cell.angle_beta   90.00
_cell.angle_gamma   90.00
#
_symmetry.space_group_name_H-M   'P 1'
#
loop_
_entity.id
_entity.type
_entity.pdbx_description
1 polymer ?
#
loop_
_entity_poly.entity_id
_entity_poly.type
_entity_poly.pdbx_seq_one_letter_code
_entity_poly.pdbx_strand_id
1 'polypeptide(L)'
;MASKKIMEINPQHPIIKSLKAKVEADKNDKTVKDLTWLLFETSLLQSGFSLEEPSSFAGRIFKMIKLGLDIGEEEDTMETEEVVTNIAE
;
A
#
# COMPACT_ATOMS: atom_id res chain seq x y z
N MET A 1 -19.21 13.25 13.88
CA MET A 1 -18.61 11.91 14.06
C MET A 1 -18.71 11.19 12.74
N ALA A 2 -17.59 10.99 12.03
CA ALA A 2 -17.60 10.18 10.81
C ALA A 2 -17.79 8.70 11.20
N SER A 3 -18.71 8.00 10.56
CA SER A 3 -18.88 6.56 10.75
C SER A 3 -17.60 5.84 10.29
N LYS A 4 -17.20 4.79 11.02
CA LYS A 4 -16.09 3.94 10.60
C LYS A 4 -16.50 3.21 9.31
N LYS A 5 -15.62 3.23 8.31
CA LYS A 5 -15.81 2.50 7.05
C LYS A 5 -15.66 0.99 7.31
N ILE A 6 -16.48 0.17 6.65
CA ILE A 6 -16.42 -1.28 6.72
C ILE A 6 -15.69 -1.78 5.47
N MET A 7 -14.59 -2.52 5.67
CA MET A 7 -13.90 -3.22 4.58
C MET A 7 -14.39 -4.66 4.54
N GLU A 8 -15.13 -5.01 3.49
CA GLU A 8 -15.55 -6.39 3.25
C GLU A 8 -14.45 -7.16 2.51
N ILE A 9 -14.23 -8.42 2.89
CA ILE A 9 -13.24 -9.30 2.26
C ILE A 9 -13.94 -10.52 1.66
N ASN A 10 -13.46 -10.98 0.50
CA ASN A 10 -13.92 -12.23 -0.11
C ASN A 10 -13.06 -13.42 0.35
N PRO A 11 -13.58 -14.35 1.18
CA PRO A 11 -12.81 -15.48 1.70
C PRO A 11 -12.39 -16.50 0.63
N GLN A 12 -13.07 -16.51 -0.51
CA GLN A 12 -12.77 -17.43 -1.61
C GLN A 12 -11.64 -16.92 -2.50
N HIS A 13 -11.30 -15.63 -2.42
CA HIS A 13 -10.28 -15.01 -3.26
C HIS A 13 -8.88 -15.57 -2.93
N PRO A 14 -8.08 -16.00 -3.92
CA PRO A 14 -6.75 -16.57 -3.69
C PRO A 14 -5.82 -15.67 -2.87
N ILE A 15 -5.86 -14.35 -3.10
CA ILE A 15 -5.04 -13.39 -2.34
C ILE A 15 -5.37 -13.45 -0.84
N ILE A 16 -6.65 -13.49 -0.46
CA ILE A 16 -7.07 -13.51 0.95
C ILE A 16 -6.66 -14.82 1.62
N LYS A 17 -6.78 -15.95 0.92
CA LYS A 17 -6.32 -17.25 1.42
C LYS A 17 -4.81 -17.28 1.66
N SER A 18 -4.03 -16.79 0.69
CA SER A 18 -2.57 -16.70 0.81
C SER A 18 -2.15 -15.73 1.91
N LEU A 19 -2.83 -14.58 2.03
CA LEU A 19 -2.57 -13.60 3.08
C LEU A 19 -2.83 -14.20 4.46
N LYS A 20 -3.94 -14.93 4.64
CA LYS A 20 -4.24 -15.66 5.88
C LYS A 20 -3.13 -16.63 6.25
N ALA A 21 -2.70 -17.48 5.31
CA ALA A 21 -1.64 -18.46 5.56
C ALA A 21 -0.31 -17.79 5.97
N LYS A 22 0.04 -16.66 5.33
CA LYS A 22 1.24 -15.89 5.69
C LYS A 22 1.15 -15.26 7.08
N VAL A 23 0.00 -14.69 7.44
CA VAL A 23 -0.24 -14.10 8.77
C VAL A 23 -0.23 -15.18 9.87
N GLU A 24 -0.73 -16.38 9.58
CA GLU A 24 -0.70 -17.50 10.51
C GLU A 24 0.72 -18.03 10.74
N ALA A 25 1.58 -17.97 9.72
CA ALA A 25 2.99 -18.35 9.82
C ALA A 25 3.82 -17.31 10.59
N ASP A 26 3.68 -16.02 10.28
CA ASP A 26 4.31 -14.93 11.01
C ASP A 26 3.45 -13.67 11.01
N LYS A 27 2.96 -13.29 12.20
CA LYS A 27 2.16 -12.08 12.41
C LYS A 27 2.98 -10.80 12.36
N ASN A 28 4.29 -10.90 12.49
CA ASN A 28 5.21 -9.77 12.53
C ASN A 28 5.92 -9.50 11.22
N ASP A 29 5.67 -10.31 10.18
CA ASP A 29 6.20 -10.09 8.84
C ASP A 29 5.80 -8.70 8.33
N LYS A 30 6.80 -7.83 8.17
CA LYS A 30 6.66 -6.45 7.71
C LYS A 30 6.06 -6.40 6.30
N THR A 31 6.45 -7.32 5.42
CA THR A 31 5.96 -7.41 4.04
C THR A 31 4.47 -7.77 4.00
N VAL A 32 4.03 -8.68 4.88
CA VAL A 32 2.61 -9.05 4.99
C VAL A 32 1.76 -7.89 5.52
N LYS A 33 2.28 -7.12 6.48
CA LYS A 33 1.62 -5.90 6.98
C LYS A 33 1.51 -4.84 5.89
N ASP A 34 2.57 -4.60 5.14
CA ASP A 34 2.59 -3.63 4.04
C ASP A 34 1.62 -4.05 2.92
N LEU A 35 1.58 -5.34 2.55
CA LEU A 35 0.60 -5.88 1.61
C LEU A 35 -0.84 -5.70 2.07
N THR A 36 -1.11 -5.86 3.36
CA THR A 36 -2.45 -5.68 3.94
C THR A 36 -2.87 -4.21 3.86
N TRP A 37 -1.96 -3.28 4.17
CA TRP A 37 -2.20 -1.85 4.01
C TRP A 37 -2.47 -1.47 2.56
N LEU A 38 -1.67 -1.98 1.62
CA LEU A 38 -1.83 -1.72 0.20
C LEU A 38 -3.20 -2.22 -0.31
N LEU A 39 -3.64 -3.40 0.14
CA LEU A 39 -4.95 -3.94 -0.19
C LEU A 39 -6.09 -3.04 0.34
N PHE A 40 -5.96 -2.53 1.57
CA PHE A 40 -6.93 -1.59 2.14
C PHE A 40 -6.99 -0.28 1.35
N GLU A 41 -5.85 0.35 1.08
CA GLU A 41 -5.78 1.63 0.36
C GLU A 41 -6.29 1.51 -1.08
N THR A 42 -5.99 0.39 -1.74
CA THR A 42 -6.52 0.08 -3.07
C THR A 42 -8.05 -0.09 -3.05
N SER A 43 -8.57 -0.80 -2.05
CA SER A 43 -10.03 -0.98 -1.87
C SER A 43 -10.72 0.35 -1.56
N LEU A 44 -10.06 1.22 -0.82
CA LEU A 44 -10.53 2.57 -0.49
C LEU A 44 -10.67 3.41 -1.75
N LEU A 45 -9.64 3.42 -2.60
CA LEU A 45 -9.62 4.13 -3.89
C LEU A 45 -10.68 3.58 -4.85
N GLN A 46 -10.79 2.25 -5.00
CA GLN A 46 -11.78 1.61 -5.87
C GLN A 46 -13.22 1.91 -5.42
N SER A 47 -13.44 2.08 -4.12
CA SER A 47 -14.75 2.43 -3.55
C SER A 47 -15.06 3.94 -3.65
N GLY A 48 -14.20 4.73 -4.31
CA GLY A 48 -14.40 6.16 -4.53
C GLY A 48 -14.07 7.05 -3.34
N PHE A 49 -13.34 6.56 -2.35
CA PHE A 49 -12.86 7.37 -1.24
C PHE A 49 -11.48 7.97 -1.55
N SER A 50 -11.21 9.14 -0.98
CA SER A 50 -9.88 9.73 -0.97
C SER A 50 -8.94 9.00 -0.01
N LEU A 51 -7.67 8.95 -0.38
CA LEU A 51 -6.57 8.54 0.51
C LEU A 51 -6.25 9.70 1.46
N GLU A 52 -6.02 9.39 2.73
CA GLU A 52 -5.59 10.39 3.73
C GLU A 52 -4.11 10.76 3.54
N GLU A 53 -3.27 9.76 3.23
CA GLU A 53 -1.83 9.94 3.01
C GLU A 53 -1.37 9.32 1.68
N PRO A 54 -1.52 10.03 0.55
CA PRO A 54 -1.09 9.53 -0.77
C PRO A 54 0.39 9.19 -0.85
N SER A 55 1.26 9.93 -0.15
CA SER A 55 2.71 9.70 -0.11
C SER A 55 3.06 8.36 0.55
N SER A 56 2.38 8.00 1.65
CA SER A 56 2.56 6.72 2.34
C SER A 56 2.14 5.55 1.44
N PHE A 57 1.03 5.67 0.72
CA PHE A 57 0.58 4.69 -0.26
C PHE A 57 1.59 4.51 -1.41
N ALA A 58 2.09 5.62 -1.98
CA ALA A 58 3.12 5.58 -3.03
C ALA A 58 4.40 4.90 -2.54
N GLY A 59 4.86 5.23 -1.32
CA GLY A 59 6.03 4.58 -0.70
C GLY A 59 5.87 3.06 -0.58
N ARG A 60 4.68 2.57 -0.21
CA ARG A 60 4.39 1.12 -0.17
C ARG A 60 4.42 0.49 -1.56
N ILE A 61 3.89 1.17 -2.58
CA ILE A 61 3.96 0.68 -3.97
C ILE A 61 5.41 0.56 -4.42
N PHE A 62 6.23 1.61 -4.24
CA PHE A 62 7.63 1.59 -4.66
C PHE A 62 8.42 0.50 -3.95
N LYS A 63 8.19 0.30 -2.65
CA LYS A 63 8.78 -0.80 -1.90
C LYS A 63 8.41 -2.17 -2.48
N MET A 64 7.14 -2.37 -2.84
CA MET A 64 6.68 -3.63 -3.45
C MET A 64 7.29 -3.85 -4.84
N ILE A 65 7.48 -2.79 -5.62
CA ILE A 65 8.15 -2.87 -6.93
C ILE A 65 9.62 -3.25 -6.75
N LYS A 66 10.34 -2.61 -5.83
CA LYS A 66 11.73 -2.97 -5.52
C LYS A 66 11.89 -4.43 -5.12
N LEU A 67 11.02 -4.90 -4.22
CA LEU A 67 11.01 -6.30 -3.79
C LEU A 67 10.69 -7.26 -4.94
N GLY A 68 9.81 -6.87 -5.86
CA GLY A 68 9.51 -7.65 -7.07
C GLY A 68 10.66 -7.68 -8.09
N LEU A 69 11.52 -6.67 -8.08
CA LEU A 69 12.70 -6.56 -8.95
C LEU A 69 14.00 -7.06 -8.29
N ASP A 70 13.92 -7.57 -7.05
CA ASP A 70 15.07 -7.99 -6.24
C ASP A 70 16.14 -6.89 -6.07
N ILE A 71 15.69 -5.63 -6.04
CA ILE A 71 16.54 -4.49 -5.76
C ILE A 71 16.58 -4.37 -4.23
N GLY A 72 17.76 -4.55 -3.64
CA GLY A 72 17.97 -4.49 -2.18
C GLY A 72 17.46 -3.17 -1.57
N GLU A 73 17.29 -3.13 -0.24
CA GLU A 73 16.98 -1.90 0.51
C GLU A 73 18.16 -0.89 0.53
N GLU A 74 19.03 -0.90 -0.48
CA GLU A 74 20.11 0.08 -0.63
C GLU A 74 19.51 1.38 -1.21
N GLU A 75 19.41 2.35 -0.31
CA GLU A 75 19.31 3.80 -0.54
C GLU A 75 18.37 4.28 -1.67
N ASP A 76 17.11 4.55 -1.31
CA ASP A 76 16.43 5.70 -1.91
C ASP A 76 16.36 6.80 -0.85
N THR A 77 17.41 7.61 -0.78
CA THR A 77 17.23 9.02 -0.41
C THR A 77 16.48 9.68 -1.56
N MET A 78 15.16 9.45 -1.64
CA MET A 78 14.30 10.27 -2.48
C MET A 78 14.17 11.62 -1.80
N GLU A 79 15.10 12.52 -2.11
CA GLU A 79 14.85 13.95 -2.00
C GLU A 79 13.55 14.23 -2.76
N THR A 80 12.55 14.73 -2.05
CA THR A 80 11.31 15.20 -2.63
C THR A 80 11.63 16.43 -3.49
N GLU A 81 11.96 16.22 -4.77
CA GLU A 81 11.91 17.30 -5.74
C GLU A 81 10.43 17.67 -5.91
N GLU A 82 10.05 18.78 -5.28
CA GLU A 82 8.80 19.48 -5.53
C GLU A 82 8.69 19.70 -7.05
N VAL A 83 7.68 19.08 -7.67
CA VAL A 83 7.29 19.41 -9.05
C VAL A 83 6.75 20.85 -9.01
N VAL A 84 7.64 21.83 -9.21
CA VAL A 84 7.26 23.22 -9.41
C VAL A 84 6.51 23.28 -10.74
N THR A 85 5.19 23.23 -10.69
CA THR A 85 4.34 23.49 -11.85
C THR A 85 4.47 24.97 -12.20
N ASN A 86 5.42 25.31 -13.06
CA ASN A 86 5.41 26.59 -13.77
C ASN A 86 4.30 26.54 -14.82
N ILE A 87 3.10 26.95 -14.40
CA ILE A 87 2.03 27.35 -15.31
C ILE A 87 2.38 28.78 -15.72
N ALA A 88 2.96 28.94 -16.91
CA ALA A 88 3.19 30.25 -17.50
C ALA A 88 1.87 30.81 -18.03
N GLU A 89 1.57 32.06 -17.66
CA GLU A 89 0.57 32.94 -18.29
C GLU A 89 0.87 33.22 -19.76
#